data_AF-A0A7K4TY45-F1
#
_entry.id   AF-A0A7K4TY45-F1
#
_cell.length_a   1.000
_cell.length_b   1.000
_cell.length_c   1.000
_cell.angle_alpha   90.00
_cell.angle_beta   90.00
_cell.angle_gamma   90.00
#
_symmetry.space_group_name_H-M   'P 1'
#
loop_
_entity.id
_entity.type
_entity.pdbx_description
1 polymer ?
#
loop_
_entity_poly.entity_id
_entity_poly.type
_entity_poly.pdbx_seq_one_letter_code
_entity_poly.pdbx_strand_id
1 'polypeptide(L)' 'MAEDMKAKLARYKTAPFDSRFPNQNQTRNCWQNYLDFQRCQSAMAARGADAGPCQWYYRVY' A
#
# COMPACT_ATOMS: atom_id res chain seq x y z
N MET A 1 -7.38 6.59 -12.38
CA MET A 1 -6.70 6.33 -11.09
C MET A 1 -6.87 4.89 -10.62
N ALA A 2 -8.11 4.38 -10.48
CA ALA A 2 -8.34 2.98 -10.08
C ALA A 2 -7.76 1.94 -11.07
N GLU A 3 -7.97 2.14 -12.37
CA GLU A 3 -7.43 1.28 -13.43
C GLU A 3 -5.89 1.23 -13.46
N ASP A 4 -5.23 2.36 -13.16
CA ASP A 4 -3.76 2.45 -13.11
C ASP A 4 -3.19 1.68 -11.92
N MET A 5 -3.82 1.79 -10.75
CA MET A 5 -3.46 0.99 -9.57
C MET A 5 -3.65 -0.51 -9.82
N LYS A 6 -4.72 -0.90 -10.52
CA LYS A 6 -4.98 -2.30 -10.88
C LYS A 6 -3.90 -2.85 -11.83
N ALA A 7 -3.49 -2.08 -12.83
CA ALA A 7 -2.39 -2.44 -13.72
C ALA A 7 -1.04 -2.54 -12.98
N LYS A 8 -0.77 -1.63 -12.03
CA LYS A 8 0.42 -1.69 -11.16
C LYS A 8 0.44 -2.93 -10.28
N LEU A 9 -0.70 -3.28 -9.68
CA LEU A 9 -0.85 -4.50 -8.87
C LEU A 9 -0.64 -5.76 -9.72
N ALA A 10 -1.16 -5.79 -10.95
CA ALA A 10 -0.96 -6.92 -11.85
C ALA A 10 0.51 -7.13 -12.26
N ARG A 11 1.31 -6.06 -12.30
CA ARG A 11 2.74 -6.09 -12.65
C ARG A 11 3.66 -6.06 -11.42
N TYR A 12 3.11 -6.12 -10.22
CA TYR A 12 3.88 -6.03 -8.99
C TYR A 12 4.83 -7.22 -8.85
N LYS A 13 6.11 -6.93 -8.58
CA LYS A 13 7.14 -7.95 -8.32
C LYS A 13 7.69 -7.84 -6.90
N THR A 14 8.04 -6.62 -6.51
CA THR A 14 8.61 -6.29 -5.19
C THR A 14 8.32 -4.83 -4.86
N ALA A 15 8.51 -4.46 -3.59
CA ALA A 15 8.32 -3.10 -3.13
C ALA A 15 9.31 -2.17 -3.86
N PRO A 16 8.85 -1.06 -4.46
CA PRO A 16 9.75 -0.10 -5.10
C PRO A 16 10.54 0.68 -4.05
N PHE A 17 11.59 1.37 -4.51
CA PHE A 17 12.31 2.31 -3.67
C PHE A 17 11.39 3.43 -3.17
N ASP A 18 11.40 3.69 -1.86
CA ASP A 18 10.67 4.79 -1.23
C ASP A 18 11.66 5.84 -0.72
N SER A 19 11.64 7.02 -1.35
CA SER A 19 12.49 8.16 -0.98
C SER A 19 12.30 8.66 0.46
N ARG A 20 11.19 8.32 1.12
CA ARG A 20 10.94 8.63 2.54
C ARG A 20 11.75 7.74 3.48
N PHE A 21 12.15 6.55 2.99
CA PHE A 21 12.93 5.56 3.73
C PHE A 21 14.19 5.19 2.93
N PRO A 22 15.13 6.13 2.69
CA PRO A 22 16.28 5.89 1.82
C PRO A 22 17.42 5.11 2.51
N ASN A 23 17.37 4.99 3.83
CA ASN A 23 18.43 4.38 4.63
C ASN A 23 18.33 2.85 4.66
N GLN A 24 19.42 2.19 5.06
CA GLN A 24 19.43 0.72 5.23
C GLN A 24 18.40 0.21 6.25
N ASN A 25 18.07 1.01 7.26
CA ASN A 25 17.03 0.66 8.24
C ASN A 25 15.62 0.87 7.65
N GLN A 26 14.93 -0.23 7.34
CA GLN A 26 13.60 -0.24 6.72
C GLN A 26 12.45 -0.50 7.70
N THR A 27 12.70 -0.55 9.01
CA THR A 27 11.64 -0.87 10.00
C THR A 27 10.46 0.10 9.94
N ARG A 28 10.73 1.40 9.74
CA ARG A 28 9.66 2.42 9.62
C ARG A 28 8.88 2.29 8.31
N ASN A 29 9.48 1.78 7.24
CA ASN A 29 8.80 1.53 5.97
C ASN A 29 7.75 0.43 6.15
N CYS A 30 8.15 -0.71 6.72
CA CYS A 30 7.24 -1.82 7.03
C CYS A 30 6.10 -1.37 7.98
N TRP A 31 6.44 -0.71 9.09
CA TRP A 31 5.45 -0.21 10.04
C TRP A 31 4.43 0.77 9.42
N GLN A 32 4.90 1.72 8.61
CA GLN A 32 4.03 2.70 7.97
C GLN A 32 3.06 2.04 6.99
N ASN A 33 3.53 1.13 6.15
CA ASN A 33 2.66 0.44 5.18
C ASN A 33 1.65 -0.49 5.88
N TYR A 34 2.02 -1.13 6.99
CA TYR A 34 1.08 -1.91 7.80
C TYR A 34 -0.06 -1.02 8.34
N LEU A 35 0.29 0.12 8.94
CA LEU A 35 -0.71 1.07 9.44
C LEU A 35 -1.58 1.63 8.30
N ASP A 36 -0.99 1.96 7.17
CA ASP A 36 -1.69 2.51 6.01
C ASP A 36 -2.68 1.49 5.43
N PHE A 37 -2.33 0.19 5.41
CA PHE A 37 -3.26 -0.86 5.01
C PHE A 37 -4.49 -0.90 5.93
N GLN A 38 -4.29 -0.94 7.24
CA GLN A 38 -5.40 -1.01 8.20
C GLN A 38 -6.28 0.24 8.13
N ARG A 39 -5.65 1.43 8.07
CA ARG A 39 -6.37 2.70 7.91
C ARG A 39 -7.15 2.76 6.61
N CYS A 40 -6.56 2.31 5.51
CA CYS A 40 -7.21 2.26 4.21
C CYS A 40 -8.43 1.33 4.26
N GLN A 41 -8.29 0.12 4.80
CA GLN A 41 -9.42 -0.80 4.96
C GLN A 41 -10.54 -0.19 5.80
N SER A 42 -10.23 0.39 6.96
CA SER A 42 -11.23 1.04 7.81
C SER A 42 -11.92 2.20 7.08
N ALA A 43 -11.17 3.01 6.33
CA ALA A 43 -11.73 4.13 5.56
C ALA A 43 -12.63 3.65 4.40
N MET A 44 -12.25 2.59 3.70
CA MET A 44 -13.06 2.03 2.61
C MET A 44 -14.32 1.36 3.15
N ALA A 45 -14.22 0.62 4.26
CA ALA A 45 -15.38 0.01 4.93
C ALA A 45 -16.37 1.09 5.41
N ALA A 46 -15.89 2.17 6.02
CA ALA A 46 -16.75 3.28 6.47
C ALA A 46 -17.46 4.00 5.29
N ARG A 47 -16.86 3.98 4.10
CA ARG A 47 -17.42 4.57 2.87
C ARG A 47 -18.27 3.59 2.06
N GLY A 48 -18.32 2.32 2.43
CA GLY A 48 -18.95 1.26 1.63
C GLY A 48 -18.31 1.08 0.25
N ALA A 49 -17.03 1.41 0.09
CA ALA A 49 -16.32 1.42 -1.19
C ALA A 49 -15.37 0.21 -1.32
N ASP A 50 -15.00 -0.13 -2.55
CA ASP A 50 -14.11 -1.26 -2.84
C ASP A 50 -12.70 -1.06 -2.24
N ALA A 51 -12.24 -2.01 -1.43
CA ALA A 51 -10.91 -1.99 -0.82
C ALA A 51 -9.77 -2.33 -1.79
N GLY A 52 -10.05 -2.52 -3.09
CA GLY A 52 -9.05 -2.73 -4.16
C GLY A 52 -7.82 -1.81 -4.08
N PRO A 53 -7.94 -0.49 -3.85
CA PRO A 53 -6.79 0.41 -3.73
C PRO A 53 -5.88 0.10 -2.53
N CYS A 54 -6.41 -0.48 -1.45
CA CYS A 54 -5.65 -0.82 -0.25
C CYS A 54 -4.71 -2.01 -0.47
N GLN A 55 -4.94 -2.82 -1.52
CA GLN A 55 -4.11 -3.98 -1.82
C GLN A 55 -2.64 -3.63 -2.09
N TRP A 56 -2.35 -2.39 -2.50
CA TRP A 56 -0.97 -1.93 -2.67
C TRP A 56 -0.19 -2.03 -1.36
N TYR A 57 -0.74 -1.48 -0.28
CA TYR A 57 -0.09 -1.50 1.04
C TYR A 57 0.11 -2.94 1.54
N TYR A 58 -0.87 -3.82 1.32
CA TYR A 58 -0.77 -5.25 1.66
C TYR A 58 0.37 -5.98 0.95
N ARG A 59 0.70 -5.57 -0.27
CA ARG A 59 1.81 -6.17 -1.02
C ARG A 59 3.19 -5.66 -0.56
N VAL A 60 3.23 -4.50 0.10
CA VAL A 60 4.46 -3.77 0.43
C VAL A 60 4.93 -3.99 1.87
N TYR A 61 4.01 -4.10 2.85
CA TYR A 61 4.39 -4.37 4.25
C TYR A 61 4.66 -5.86 4.52
#